data_AF-A0A9E1QD38-F1
#
_entry.id   AF-A0A9E1QD38-F1
#
_cell.length_a   1.000
_cell.length_b   1.000
_cell.length_c   1.000
_cell.angle_alpha   90.00
_cell.angle_beta   90.00
_cell.angle_gamma   90.00
#
_symmetry.space_group_name_H-M   'P 1'
#
loop_
_entity.id
_entity.type
_entity.pdbx_description
1 polymer ?
#
loop_
_entity_poly.entity_id
_entity_poly.type
_entity_poly.pdbx_seq_one_letter_code
_entity_poly.pdbx_strand_id
1 'polypeptide(L)'
;KIINDNINLGIHEFTHVIHLNSHKKKDLNSVIFKREFRALKKMIYNDVTLKKKLQTSGYIRKYGFKNQYEFIAVLLECFIETPKEFKALFPQIYKRIKKMLNFNFLGY
;
A
#
# COMPACT_ATOMS: atom_id res chain seq x y z
N LYS A 1 -10.02 0.12 28.37
CA LYS A 1 -10.75 0.04 27.07
C LYS A 1 -9.70 -0.23 26.00
N ILE A 2 -9.48 -1.48 25.59
CA ILE A 2 -8.50 -1.79 24.55
C ILE A 2 -9.17 -1.42 23.22
N ILE A 3 -8.76 -0.30 22.64
CA ILE A 3 -9.22 0.09 21.31
C ILE A 3 -8.34 -0.70 20.33
N ASN A 4 -8.80 -1.90 19.98
CA ASN A 4 -8.22 -2.75 18.95
C ASN A 4 -8.44 -2.07 17.59
N ASP A 5 -7.53 -1.21 17.14
CA ASP A 5 -7.53 -0.78 15.73
C ASP A 5 -6.84 -1.84 14.82
N ASN A 6 -7.06 -3.12 15.17
CA ASN A 6 -6.62 -4.40 14.56
C ASN A 6 -7.41 -4.75 13.28
N ILE A 7 -7.68 -3.79 12.41
CA ILE A 7 -8.34 -4.11 11.14
C ILE A 7 -7.30 -4.80 10.24
N ASN A 8 -7.50 -6.11 10.04
CA ASN A 8 -6.75 -7.04 9.17
C ASN A 8 -5.25 -7.13 9.39
N LEU A 9 -4.85 -7.31 10.65
CA LEU A 9 -3.47 -7.55 11.07
C LEU A 9 -2.76 -8.65 10.25
N GLY A 10 -3.49 -9.67 9.78
CA GLY A 10 -2.92 -10.70 8.91
C GLY A 10 -2.37 -10.16 7.59
N ILE A 11 -3.12 -9.31 6.88
CA ILE A 11 -2.68 -8.67 5.63
C ILE A 11 -1.54 -7.68 5.94
N HIS A 12 -1.68 -6.96 7.05
CA HIS A 12 -0.69 -6.01 7.53
C HIS A 12 0.69 -6.64 7.72
N GLU A 13 0.76 -7.65 8.60
CA GLU A 13 2.02 -8.34 8.91
C GLU A 13 2.54 -9.12 7.70
N PHE A 14 1.66 -9.69 6.88
CA PHE A 14 2.08 -10.35 5.65
C PHE A 14 2.71 -9.36 4.66
N THR A 15 2.23 -8.13 4.62
CA THR A 15 2.85 -7.06 3.81
C THR A 15 4.27 -6.77 4.27
N HIS A 16 4.52 -6.71 5.58
CA HIS A 16 5.87 -6.55 6.13
C HIS A 16 6.78 -7.72 5.73
N VAL A 17 6.26 -8.95 5.78
CA VAL A 17 7.00 -10.16 5.34
C VAL A 17 7.35 -10.09 3.85
N ILE A 18 6.41 -9.73 2.97
CA ILE A 18 6.67 -9.54 1.54
C ILE A 18 7.74 -8.47 1.32
N HIS A 19 7.60 -7.32 1.99
CA HIS A 19 8.54 -6.22 1.86
C HIS A 19 9.94 -6.63 2.32
N LEU A 20 10.07 -7.29 3.46
CA LEU A 20 11.35 -7.82 3.96
C LEU A 20 11.95 -8.85 3.00
N ASN A 21 11.14 -9.78 2.50
CA ASN A 21 11.60 -10.79 1.54
C ASN A 21 12.08 -10.14 0.25
N SER A 22 11.39 -9.10 -0.24
CA SER A 22 11.77 -8.37 -1.45
C SER A 22 13.15 -7.70 -1.34
N HIS A 23 13.57 -7.28 -0.13
CA HIS A 23 14.91 -6.77 0.11
C HIS A 23 15.97 -7.87 0.11
N LYS A 24 15.64 -9.05 0.66
CA LYS A 24 16.58 -10.18 0.78
C LYS A 24 16.78 -10.96 -0.53
N LYS A 25 15.77 -10.97 -1.41
CA LYS A 25 15.78 -11.78 -2.64
C LYS A 25 15.97 -10.93 -3.90
N LYS A 26 16.38 -11.60 -4.98
CA LYS A 26 16.61 -11.02 -6.31
C LYS A 26 15.71 -11.63 -7.39
N ASP A 27 14.71 -12.42 -7.01
CA ASP A 27 13.72 -12.96 -7.94
C ASP A 27 12.87 -11.85 -8.57
N LEU A 28 12.17 -12.19 -9.66
CA LEU A 28 11.39 -11.24 -10.45
C LEU A 28 10.36 -10.47 -9.62
N ASN A 29 9.63 -11.16 -8.73
CA ASN A 29 8.61 -10.51 -7.90
C ASN A 29 9.24 -9.54 -6.90
N SER A 30 10.37 -9.92 -6.30
CA SER A 30 11.14 -9.03 -5.42
C SER A 30 11.65 -7.78 -6.14
N VAL A 31 12.09 -7.92 -7.40
CA VAL A 31 12.53 -6.79 -8.24
C VAL A 31 11.37 -5.87 -8.58
N ILE A 32 10.23 -6.43 -9.01
CA ILE A 32 9.00 -5.69 -9.31
C ILE A 32 8.54 -4.93 -8.07
N PHE A 33 8.46 -5.60 -6.91
CA PHE A 33 7.99 -4.99 -5.67
C PHE A 33 8.83 -3.76 -5.30
N LYS A 34 10.16 -3.90 -5.26
CA LYS A 34 11.08 -2.79 -4.95
C LYS A 34 10.96 -1.64 -5.94
N ARG A 35 10.83 -1.95 -7.24
CA ARG A 35 10.71 -0.93 -8.29
C ARG A 35 9.42 -0.14 -8.13
N GLU A 36 8.29 -0.82 -8.01
CA GLU A 36 6.99 -0.17 -7.87
C GLU A 36 6.86 0.57 -6.54
N PHE A 37 7.43 0.05 -5.45
CA PHE A 37 7.48 0.76 -4.16
C PHE A 37 8.26 2.07 -4.25
N ARG A 38 9.44 2.08 -4.90
CA ARG A 38 10.17 3.34 -5.14
C ARG A 38 9.38 4.30 -6.02
N ALA A 39 8.74 3.79 -7.07
CA ALA A 39 7.95 4.63 -7.97
C ALA A 39 6.72 5.23 -7.27
N LEU A 40 6.06 4.46 -6.40
CA LEU A 40 4.98 4.93 -5.54
C LEU A 40 5.45 6.05 -4.62
N LYS A 41 6.58 5.86 -3.90
CA LYS A 41 7.15 6.89 -3.03
C LYS A 41 7.48 8.17 -3.80
N LYS A 42 8.13 8.05 -4.96
CA LYS A 42 8.46 9.19 -5.82
C LYS A 42 7.21 9.94 -6.29
N MET A 43 6.17 9.21 -6.70
CA MET A 43 4.90 9.79 -7.13
C MET A 43 4.24 10.60 -6.00
N ILE A 44 4.17 10.05 -4.79
CA ILE A 44 3.55 10.74 -3.65
C ILE A 44 4.42 11.92 -3.18
N TYR A 45 5.74 11.77 -3.17
CA TYR A 45 6.65 12.83 -2.76
C TYR A 45 6.59 14.04 -3.70
N ASN A 46 6.51 13.79 -5.02
CA ASN A 46 6.50 14.85 -6.03
C ASN A 46 5.13 15.52 -6.22
N ASP A 47 4.04 14.93 -5.71
CA ASP A 47 2.68 15.45 -5.86
C ASP A 47 2.13 15.88 -4.49
N VAL A 48 2.30 17.17 -4.18
CA VAL A 48 1.86 17.79 -2.93
C VAL A 48 0.34 17.69 -2.76
N THR A 49 -0.41 17.79 -3.85
CA THR A 49 -1.88 17.70 -3.86
C THR A 49 -2.33 16.29 -3.50
N LEU A 50 -1.72 15.26 -4.12
CA LEU A 50 -1.99 13.86 -3.81
C LEU A 50 -1.61 13.54 -2.36
N LYS A 51 -0.46 14.00 -1.90
CA LYS A 51 -0.01 13.82 -0.52
C LYS A 51 -0.99 14.43 0.48
N LYS A 52 -1.43 15.67 0.23
CA LYS A 52 -2.45 16.33 1.06
C LYS A 52 -3.77 15.56 1.04
N LYS A 53 -4.25 15.15 -0.14
CA LYS A 53 -5.48 14.35 -0.28
C LYS A 53 -5.39 13.03 0.49
N LEU A 54 -4.27 12.31 0.44
CA LEU A 54 -4.05 11.11 1.25
C LEU A 54 -4.24 11.38 2.74
N GLN A 55 -3.63 12.46 3.25
CA GLN A 55 -3.67 12.82 4.67
C GLN A 55 -5.04 13.34 5.13
N THR A 56 -5.77 14.05 4.27
CA THR A 56 -7.04 14.70 4.63
C THR A 56 -8.29 13.92 4.26
N SER A 57 -8.17 12.87 3.41
CA SER A 57 -9.33 12.09 2.95
C SER A 57 -10.05 11.31 4.05
N GLY A 58 -9.38 11.01 5.17
CA GLY A 58 -9.89 10.12 6.20
C GLY A 58 -9.93 8.64 5.81
N TYR A 59 -9.66 8.30 4.54
CA TYR A 59 -9.69 6.93 4.01
C TYR A 59 -8.46 6.11 4.45
N ILE A 60 -7.27 6.71 4.37
CA ILE A 60 -6.04 6.08 4.88
C ILE A 60 -5.95 6.35 6.38
N ARG A 61 -5.88 5.29 7.18
CA ARG A 61 -5.81 5.38 8.64
C ARG A 61 -4.56 6.16 9.07
N LYS A 62 -4.69 6.96 10.14
CA LYS A 62 -3.57 7.75 10.72
C LYS A 62 -2.33 6.90 11.00
N TYR A 63 -2.53 5.64 11.41
CA TYR A 63 -1.46 4.68 11.68
C TYR A 63 -0.54 4.45 10.47
N GLY A 64 -1.09 4.42 9.25
CA GLY A 64 -0.31 4.25 8.02
C GLY A 64 0.68 5.39 7.76
N PHE A 65 0.54 6.54 8.42
CA PHE A 65 1.48 7.66 8.25
C PHE A 65 2.63 7.67 9.27
N LYS A 66 2.76 6.65 10.12
CA LYS A 66 3.85 6.55 11.11
C LYS A 66 5.23 6.42 10.47
N ASN A 67 5.36 5.53 9.47
CA ASN A 67 6.58 5.33 8.71
C ASN A 67 6.26 4.67 7.35
N GLN A 68 7.27 4.50 6.49
CA GLN A 68 7.06 3.95 5.14
C GLN A 68 6.62 2.47 5.11
N TYR A 69 6.90 1.70 6.16
CA TYR A 69 6.52 0.29 6.29
C TYR A 69 5.03 0.20 6.64
N GLU A 70 4.59 0.95 7.66
CA GLU A 70 3.17 1.04 8.00
C GLU A 70 2.34 1.58 6.83
N PHE A 71 2.91 2.54 6.10
CA PHE A 71 2.23 3.11 4.95
C PHE A 71 1.93 2.06 3.89
N ILE A 72 2.91 1.23 3.51
CA ILE A 72 2.66 0.21 2.49
C ILE A 72 1.71 -0.88 2.99
N ALA A 73 1.79 -1.27 4.27
CA ALA A 73 0.89 -2.25 4.86
C ALA A 73 -0.58 -1.77 4.83
N VAL A 74 -0.83 -0.53 5.25
CA VAL A 74 -2.20 0.05 5.21
C VAL A 74 -2.70 0.22 3.77
N LEU A 75 -1.85 0.55 2.80
CA LEU A 75 -2.28 0.59 1.40
C LEU A 75 -2.66 -0.79 0.83
N LEU A 76 -1.99 -1.86 1.28
CA LEU A 76 -2.34 -3.22 0.88
C LEU A 76 -3.63 -3.71 1.56
N GLU A 77 -3.87 -3.35 2.82
CA GLU A 77 -5.18 -3.54 3.48
C GLU A 77 -6.29 -2.90 2.64
N CYS A 78 -6.17 -1.61 2.29
CA CYS A 78 -7.13 -0.92 1.43
C CYS A 78 -7.31 -1.62 0.07
N PHE A 79 -6.23 -2.10 -0.52
CA PHE A 79 -6.26 -2.81 -1.80
C PHE A 79 -7.06 -4.11 -1.74
N ILE A 80 -6.93 -4.89 -0.67
CA ILE A 80 -7.61 -6.17 -0.54
C ILE A 80 -9.06 -5.98 -0.07
N GLU A 81 -9.29 -5.11 0.91
CA GLU A 81 -10.56 -5.00 1.62
C GLU A 81 -11.56 -4.09 0.94
N THR A 82 -11.09 -2.96 0.41
CA THR A 82 -11.94 -1.94 -0.21
C THR A 82 -11.45 -1.58 -1.62
N PRO A 83 -11.19 -2.56 -2.52
CA PRO A 83 -10.54 -2.33 -3.80
C PRO A 83 -11.27 -1.31 -4.69
N LYS A 84 -12.62 -1.34 -4.69
CA LYS A 84 -13.44 -0.44 -5.49
C LYS A 84 -13.33 1.01 -5.01
N GLU A 85 -13.43 1.22 -3.70
CA GLU A 85 -13.31 2.54 -3.09
C GLU A 85 -11.88 3.07 -3.23
N PHE A 86 -10.87 2.22 -2.98
CA PHE A 86 -9.47 2.60 -3.14
C PHE A 86 -9.18 3.06 -4.56
N LYS A 87 -9.68 2.32 -5.56
CA LYS A 87 -9.54 2.65 -6.98
C LYS A 87 -10.27 3.95 -7.33
N ALA A 88 -11.42 4.24 -6.75
CA ALA A 88 -12.17 5.47 -6.99
C ALA A 88 -11.46 6.69 -6.38
N LEU A 89 -10.98 6.59 -5.14
CA LEU A 89 -10.34 7.71 -4.43
C LEU A 89 -8.91 7.98 -4.91
N PHE A 90 -8.14 6.90 -5.15
CA PHE A 90 -6.70 6.95 -5.44
C PHE A 90 -6.29 6.02 -6.59
N PRO A 91 -6.83 6.22 -7.81
CA PRO A 91 -6.64 5.31 -8.95
C PRO A 91 -5.17 5.06 -9.33
N GLN A 92 -4.33 6.09 -9.23
CA GLN A 92 -2.90 5.97 -9.55
C GLN A 92 -2.14 5.13 -8.52
N ILE A 93 -2.49 5.26 -7.24
CA ILE A 93 -1.89 4.46 -6.16
C ILE A 93 -2.36 3.01 -6.29
N TYR A 94 -3.67 2.79 -6.48
CA TYR A 94 -4.25 1.46 -6.72
C TYR A 94 -3.52 0.70 -7.84
N LYS A 95 -3.32 1.35 -9.00
CA LYS A 95 -2.61 0.76 -10.14
C LYS A 95 -1.17 0.36 -9.80
N ARG A 96 -0.49 1.11 -8.94
CA ARG A 96 0.87 0.77 -8.51
C ARG A 96 0.90 -0.35 -7.49
N ILE A 97 -0.05 -0.40 -6.54
CA ILE A 97 -0.18 -1.53 -5.61
C ILE A 97 -0.44 -2.84 -6.38
N LYS A 98 -1.36 -2.81 -7.36
CA LYS A 98 -1.62 -3.96 -8.22
C LYS A 98 -0.37 -4.47 -8.93
N LYS A 99 0.42 -3.56 -9.52
CA LYS A 99 1.68 -3.90 -10.18
C LYS A 99 2.73 -4.43 -9.20
N MET A 100 2.81 -3.85 -8.01
CA MET A 100 3.75 -4.24 -6.96
C MET A 100 3.52 -5.67 -6.48
N LEU A 101 2.26 -6.11 -6.45
CA LEU A 101 1.88 -7.49 -6.14
C LEU A 101 1.90 -8.43 -7.36
N ASN A 102 2.17 -7.91 -8.57
CA ASN A 102 1.99 -8.63 -9.83
C ASN A 102 0.62 -9.33 -9.91
N PHE A 103 -0.43 -8.65 -9.42
CA PHE A 103 -1.72 -9.25 -9.14
C PHE A 103 -2.65 -9.16 -10.37
N ASN A 104 -2.91 -10.31 -11.01
CA ASN A 104 -3.76 -10.43 -12.20
C ASN A 104 -4.96 -11.34 -11.92
N PHE A 105 -5.88 -10.88 -11.06
CA PHE A 105 -7.11 -11.59 -10.75
C PHE A 105 -8.33 -10.81 -11.26
N LEU A 106 -9.35 -11.53 -11.74
CA LEU A 106 -10.61 -10.94 -12.20
C LEU A 106 -11.28 -10.15 -11.06
N GLY A 107 -11.60 -8.88 -11.31
CA GLY A 107 -12.20 -7.99 -10.31
C GLY A 107 -11.21 -7.08 -9.57
N TYR A 108 -9.90 -7.23 -9.81
CA TYR A 108 -8.84 -6.32 -9.36
C TYR A 108 -8.11 -5.71 -10.56
#